data_AF-A0A2N0WB53-F1
#
_entry.id   AF-A0A2N0WB53-F1
#
_cell.length_a   1.000
_cell.length_b   1.000
_cell.length_c   1.000
_cell.angle_alpha   90.00
_cell.angle_beta   90.00
_cell.angle_gamma   90.00
#
_symmetry.space_group_name_H-M   'P 1'
#
loop_
_entity.id
_entity.type
_entity.pdbx_description
1 polymer ?
#
loop_
_entity_poly.entity_id
_entity_poly.type
_entity_poly.pdbx_seq_one_letter_code
_entity_poly.pdbx_strand_id
1 'polypeptide(L)'
;MRTLHQVAASQLGVGVWYQKGYEMKGILFTPPSEYERSEALGAQCGNCHTIVWITGRSDPILFKEKPNNQESYHDHNRRFLKSLPACPHCHQQAYDLFINNLVVPRYQNGDDPLLDKEENGVNEEMSAKVKDKAVWWYGDEAEAKRLNLHFL
;
A
#
# COMPACT_ATOMS: atom_id res chain seq x y z
N MET A 1 16.88 0.50 -12.66
CA MET A 1 16.96 0.92 -11.24
C MET A 1 15.56 1.31 -10.82
N ARG A 2 15.13 0.97 -9.60
CA ARG A 2 13.79 1.34 -9.12
C ARG A 2 13.78 2.77 -8.61
N THR A 3 12.68 3.47 -8.83
CA THR A 3 12.51 4.88 -8.47
C THR A 3 11.07 5.15 -8.01
N LEU A 4 10.88 6.22 -7.25
CA LEU A 4 9.57 6.66 -6.78
C LEU A 4 8.90 7.50 -7.86
N HIS A 5 7.67 7.12 -8.23
CA HIS A 5 6.82 7.85 -9.17
C HIS A 5 5.43 8.04 -8.58
N GLN A 6 4.70 9.03 -9.08
CA GLN A 6 3.27 9.13 -8.83
C GLN A 6 2.50 8.50 -9.98
N VAL A 7 1.54 7.66 -9.65
CA VAL A 7 0.59 7.05 -10.59
C VAL A 7 -0.81 7.17 -10.03
N ALA A 8 -1.83 6.98 -10.86
CA ALA A 8 -3.19 6.95 -10.36
C ALA A 8 -3.47 5.62 -9.64
N ALA A 9 -4.17 5.65 -8.50
CA ALA A 9 -4.46 4.48 -7.68
C ALA A 9 -5.16 3.36 -8.46
N SER A 10 -6.06 3.74 -9.39
CA SER A 10 -6.75 2.80 -10.27
C SER A 10 -5.80 1.98 -11.16
N GLN A 11 -4.65 2.53 -11.56
CA GLN A 11 -3.65 1.82 -12.37
C GLN A 11 -2.99 0.67 -11.60
N LEU A 12 -3.05 0.70 -10.27
CA LEU A 12 -2.55 -0.35 -9.39
C LEU A 12 -3.69 -1.22 -8.81
N GLY A 13 -4.94 -1.00 -9.20
CA GLY A 13 -6.10 -1.68 -8.60
C GLY A 13 -6.28 -1.36 -7.11
N VAL A 14 -5.81 -0.18 -6.67
CA VAL A 14 -5.94 0.30 -5.29
C VAL A 14 -7.23 1.12 -5.19
N GLY A 15 -8.13 0.70 -4.31
CA GLY A 15 -9.36 1.44 -4.04
C GLY A 15 -9.11 2.65 -3.14
N VAL A 16 -9.87 3.71 -3.37
CA VAL A 16 -9.77 4.99 -2.65
C VAL A 16 -11.14 5.32 -2.07
N TRP A 17 -11.22 5.39 -0.74
CA TRP A 17 -12.49 5.46 -0.04
C TRP A 17 -12.45 6.52 1.05
N TYR A 18 -13.58 7.21 1.24
CA TYR A 18 -13.91 7.79 2.54
C TYR A 18 -14.84 6.82 3.24
N GLN A 19 -14.60 6.58 4.54
CA GLN A 19 -15.54 5.86 5.37
C GLN A 19 -16.49 6.88 5.98
N LYS A 20 -17.79 6.76 5.69
CA LYS A 20 -18.81 7.66 6.23
C LYS A 20 -18.78 7.70 7.76
N GLY A 21 -18.84 8.90 8.34
CA GLY A 21 -18.66 9.12 9.78
C GLY A 21 -17.20 9.18 10.24
N TYR A 22 -16.25 8.90 9.35
CA TYR A 22 -14.81 8.92 9.60
C TYR A 22 -14.06 9.79 8.58
N GLU A 23 -14.76 10.69 7.87
CA GLU A 23 -14.17 11.54 6.83
C GLU A 23 -13.03 12.41 7.37
N MET A 24 -13.11 12.81 8.64
CA MET A 24 -12.07 13.58 9.33
C MET A 24 -10.76 12.80 9.52
N LYS A 25 -10.80 11.46 9.49
CA LYS A 25 -9.61 10.60 9.54
C LYS A 25 -8.87 10.58 8.20
N GLY A 26 -9.55 10.99 7.13
CA GLY A 26 -9.01 11.08 5.78
C GLY A 26 -9.33 9.85 4.93
N ILE A 27 -8.58 9.70 3.85
CA ILE A 27 -8.78 8.62 2.89
C ILE A 27 -8.30 7.29 3.48
N LEU A 28 -9.11 6.25 3.29
CA LEU A 28 -8.73 4.87 3.45
C LEU A 28 -8.43 4.28 2.06
N PHE A 29 -7.22 3.77 1.89
CA PHE A 29 -6.88 2.99 0.70
C PHE A 29 -7.23 1.52 0.97
N THR A 30 -8.02 0.88 0.12
CA THR A 30 -8.23 -0.57 0.31
C THR A 30 -7.02 -1.34 -0.20
N PRO A 31 -6.68 -2.46 0.46
CA PRO A 31 -5.84 -3.43 -0.19
C PRO A 31 -6.49 -3.89 -1.50
N PRO A 32 -5.70 -4.24 -2.52
CA PRO A 32 -6.18 -4.80 -3.77
C PRO A 32 -7.22 -5.90 -3.55
N SER A 33 -8.37 -5.77 -4.21
CA SER A 33 -9.43 -6.78 -4.13
C SER A 33 -8.94 -8.12 -4.72
N GLU A 34 -9.23 -9.23 -4.04
CA GLU A 34 -8.93 -10.59 -4.52
C GLU A 34 -9.61 -10.89 -5.87
N TYR A 35 -10.68 -10.16 -6.21
CA TYR A 35 -11.39 -10.29 -7.48
C TYR A 35 -10.70 -9.58 -8.65
N GLU A 36 -9.86 -8.57 -8.39
CA GLU A 36 -9.22 -7.74 -9.43
C GLU A 36 -7.78 -8.17 -9.80
N ARG A 37 -7.25 -9.24 -9.20
CA ARG A 37 -5.90 -9.77 -9.47
C ARG A 37 -4.78 -8.72 -9.36
N SER A 38 -4.95 -7.68 -8.55
CA SER A 38 -3.89 -6.69 -8.42
C SER A 38 -2.70 -7.26 -7.65
N GLU A 39 -1.52 -7.06 -8.23
CA GLU A 39 -0.24 -7.51 -7.70
C GLU A 39 0.35 -6.51 -6.70
N ALA A 40 -0.41 -5.47 -6.34
CA ALA A 40 0.08 -4.37 -5.52
C ALA A 40 0.23 -4.79 -4.05
N LEU A 41 1.36 -4.42 -3.49
CA LEU A 41 1.72 -4.54 -2.08
C LEU A 41 2.15 -3.15 -1.62
N GLY A 42 2.03 -2.85 -0.34
CA GLY A 42 2.29 -1.51 0.17
C GLY A 42 3.20 -1.50 1.38
N ALA A 43 3.81 -0.34 1.60
CA ALA A 43 4.49 0.00 2.83
C ALA A 43 3.97 1.35 3.32
N GLN A 44 3.45 1.40 4.54
CA GLN A 44 2.99 2.65 5.15
C GLN A 44 4.04 3.17 6.13
N CYS A 45 4.32 4.47 6.03
CA CYS A 45 5.20 5.17 6.97
C CYS A 45 4.52 5.32 8.33
N GLY A 46 5.19 4.93 9.42
CA GLY A 46 4.71 5.11 10.78
C GLY A 46 4.74 6.57 11.25
N ASN A 47 5.54 7.43 10.60
CA ASN A 47 5.67 8.84 10.96
C ASN A 47 4.65 9.76 10.29
N CYS A 48 4.35 9.56 9.00
CA CYS A 48 3.44 10.45 8.25
C CYS A 48 2.34 9.71 7.48
N HIS A 49 2.23 8.39 7.67
CA HIS A 49 1.15 7.55 7.12
C HIS A 49 1.06 7.50 5.59
N THR A 50 2.04 8.09 4.88
CA THR A 50 2.20 7.96 3.44
C THR A 50 2.45 6.50 3.07
N ILE A 51 1.74 6.02 2.05
CA ILE A 51 1.88 4.67 1.51
C ILE A 51 2.71 4.72 0.23
N VAL A 52 3.66 3.80 0.11
CA VAL A 52 4.36 3.48 -1.14
C VAL A 52 3.90 2.11 -1.60
N TRP A 53 3.39 2.04 -2.83
CA TRP A 53 2.93 0.82 -3.48
C TRP A 53 4.00 0.23 -4.39
N ILE A 54 4.06 -1.09 -4.45
CA ILE A 54 5.06 -1.89 -5.16
C ILE A 54 4.31 -3.08 -5.76
N THR A 55 4.87 -3.78 -6.75
CA THR A 55 4.37 -5.12 -7.08
C THR A 55 5.37 -6.20 -6.68
N GLY A 56 4.84 -7.29 -6.12
CA GLY A 56 5.68 -8.34 -5.54
C GLY A 56 6.57 -9.08 -6.55
N ARG A 57 6.31 -8.99 -7.86
CA ARG A 57 7.05 -9.74 -8.89
C ARG A 57 8.42 -9.15 -9.24
N SER A 58 8.58 -7.85 -9.14
CA SER A 58 9.84 -7.17 -9.46
C SER A 58 10.76 -7.05 -8.25
N ASP A 59 10.21 -7.13 -7.04
CA ASP A 59 10.96 -6.98 -5.81
C ASP A 59 11.72 -8.29 -5.49
N PRO A 60 13.06 -8.28 -5.41
CA PRO A 60 13.83 -9.51 -5.20
C PRO A 60 13.58 -10.13 -3.83
N ILE A 61 13.25 -9.33 -2.81
CA ILE A 61 12.94 -9.83 -1.47
C ILE A 61 11.57 -10.52 -1.54
N LEU A 62 10.54 -9.85 -2.07
CA LEU A 62 9.19 -10.41 -2.14
C LEU A 62 9.04 -11.57 -3.15
N PHE A 63 9.78 -11.56 -4.27
CA PHE A 63 9.64 -12.54 -5.34
C PHE A 63 10.49 -13.80 -5.15
N LYS A 64 11.77 -13.66 -4.78
CA LYS A 64 12.76 -14.75 -4.86
C LYS A 64 13.11 -15.36 -3.52
N GLU A 65 13.07 -14.59 -2.45
CA GLU A 65 13.46 -15.07 -1.14
C GLU A 65 12.23 -15.61 -0.42
N LYS A 66 11.88 -16.88 -0.66
CA LYS A 66 11.06 -17.58 0.33
C LYS A 66 11.73 -17.39 1.68
N PRO A 67 10.99 -17.04 2.75
CA PRO A 67 11.55 -17.04 4.09
C PRO A 67 12.25 -18.39 4.26
N ASN A 68 13.55 -18.37 4.53
CA ASN A 68 14.26 -19.62 4.81
C ASN A 68 13.61 -20.24 6.06
N ASN A 69 13.79 -21.53 6.33
CA ASN A 69 13.13 -22.21 7.46
C ASN A 69 13.46 -21.61 8.85
N GLN A 70 14.40 -20.66 8.91
CA GLN A 70 14.80 -19.88 10.09
C GLN A 70 14.26 -18.45 10.12
N GLU A 71 13.73 -17.93 9.02
CA GLU A 71 13.19 -16.57 8.89
C GLU A 71 11.67 -16.58 9.08
N SER A 72 11.19 -15.84 10.07
CA SER A 72 9.75 -15.65 10.25
C SER A 72 9.18 -14.75 9.15
N TYR A 73 7.90 -14.90 8.83
CA TYR A 73 7.19 -13.99 7.91
C TYR A 73 7.34 -12.51 8.33
N HIS A 74 7.39 -12.26 9.63
CA HIS A 74 7.57 -10.92 10.19
C HIS A 74 8.97 -10.35 9.92
N ASP A 75 10.02 -11.16 10.01
CA ASP A 75 11.39 -10.74 9.71
C ASP A 75 11.56 -10.44 8.22
N HIS A 76 10.94 -11.26 7.36
CA HIS A 76 10.88 -11.03 5.92
C HIS A 76 10.25 -9.68 5.56
N ASN A 77 9.06 -9.39 6.12
CA ASN A 77 8.38 -8.11 5.90
C ASN A 77 9.21 -6.94 6.43
N ARG A 78 9.84 -7.09 7.60
CA ARG A 78 10.73 -6.06 8.16
C ARG A 78 11.93 -5.80 7.25
N ARG A 79 12.53 -6.83 6.65
CA ARG A 79 13.63 -6.66 5.68
C ARG A 79 13.15 -5.90 4.45
N PHE A 80 12.00 -6.27 3.91
CA PHE A 80 11.37 -5.54 2.80
C PHE A 80 11.16 -4.06 3.14
N LEU A 81 10.51 -3.75 4.26
CA LEU A 81 10.25 -2.36 4.69
C LEU A 81 11.55 -1.55 4.83
N LYS A 82 12.63 -2.18 5.32
CA LYS A 82 13.95 -1.54 5.43
C LYS A 82 14.64 -1.35 4.09
N SER A 83 14.31 -2.14 3.06
CA SER A 83 14.92 -2.05 1.72
C SER A 83 14.38 -0.89 0.87
N LEU A 84 13.25 -0.31 1.28
CA LEU A 84 12.59 0.77 0.55
C LEU A 84 13.39 2.07 0.64
N PRO A 85 13.28 2.96 -0.37
CA PRO A 85 13.81 4.31 -0.25
C PRO A 85 13.09 5.08 0.86
N ALA A 86 13.73 6.12 1.40
CA ALA A 86 13.12 7.00 2.39
C ALA A 86 11.73 7.50 1.95
N CYS A 87 10.86 7.73 2.93
CA CYS A 87 9.49 8.17 2.65
C CYS A 87 9.46 9.38 1.71
N PRO A 88 8.73 9.34 0.58
CA PRO A 88 8.69 10.46 -0.35
C PRO A 88 8.10 11.74 0.25
N HIS A 89 7.32 11.62 1.33
CA HIS A 89 6.66 12.76 1.96
C HIS A 89 7.45 13.34 3.14
N CYS A 90 7.89 12.50 4.10
CA CYS A 90 8.61 12.98 5.30
C CYS A 90 10.12 12.70 5.28
N HIS A 91 10.64 12.03 4.24
CA HIS A 91 12.05 11.68 4.06
C HIS A 91 12.66 10.80 5.18
N GLN A 92 11.83 10.21 6.04
CA GLN A 92 12.29 9.26 7.06
C GLN A 92 12.25 7.81 6.56
N GLN A 93 13.20 7.00 7.00
CA GLN A 93 13.17 5.54 6.84
C GLN A 93 12.37 4.90 7.97
N ALA A 94 11.05 5.17 7.98
CA ALA A 94 10.17 4.83 9.09
C ALA A 94 8.94 4.00 8.66
N TYR A 95 9.07 3.17 7.63
CA TYR A 95 7.99 2.22 7.30
C TYR A 95 7.90 1.12 8.34
N ASP A 96 6.71 0.93 8.89
CA ASP A 96 6.43 0.00 9.99
C ASP A 96 5.26 -0.94 9.68
N LEU A 97 4.49 -0.67 8.62
CA LEU A 97 3.35 -1.48 8.21
C LEU A 97 3.51 -1.98 6.77
N PHE A 98 3.48 -3.30 6.62
CA PHE A 98 3.42 -3.98 5.32
C PHE A 98 1.97 -4.28 4.95
N ILE A 99 1.53 -3.82 3.79
CA ILE A 99 0.17 -3.93 3.27
C ILE A 99 0.13 -5.05 2.22
N ASN A 100 -0.82 -5.97 2.38
CA ASN A 100 -1.15 -7.03 1.43
C ASN A 100 -2.68 -7.18 1.34
N ASN A 101 -3.20 -8.24 0.73
CA ASN A 101 -4.64 -8.47 0.60
C ASN A 101 -5.38 -8.65 1.95
N LEU A 102 -4.68 -8.93 3.05
CA LEU A 102 -5.25 -9.15 4.39
C LEU A 102 -5.04 -7.97 5.35
N VAL A 103 -4.04 -7.12 5.10
CA VAL A 103 -3.66 -6.01 5.98
C VAL A 103 -4.20 -4.71 5.42
N VAL A 104 -5.18 -4.12 6.11
CA VAL A 104 -5.74 -2.81 5.77
C VAL A 104 -4.79 -1.71 6.29
N PRO A 105 -4.46 -0.69 5.47
CA PRO A 105 -3.62 0.42 5.93
C PRO A 105 -4.35 1.30 6.95
N ARG A 106 -3.58 2.06 7.75
CA ARG A 106 -4.13 3.14 8.58
C ARG A 106 -4.71 4.24 7.71
N TYR A 107 -5.62 5.01 8.29
CA TYR A 107 -6.07 6.28 7.72
C TYR A 107 -4.91 7.27 7.53
N GLN A 108 -5.15 8.33 6.75
CA GLN A 108 -4.15 9.38 6.53
C GLN A 108 -3.74 10.11 7.82
N ASN A 109 -4.62 10.18 8.82
CA ASN A 109 -4.30 10.72 10.14
C ASN A 109 -3.54 9.74 11.05
N GLY A 110 -3.37 8.48 10.63
CA GLY A 110 -2.67 7.44 11.38
C GLY A 110 -3.55 6.50 12.20
N ASP A 111 -4.86 6.76 12.28
CA ASP A 111 -5.78 5.90 13.03
C ASP A 111 -5.91 4.51 12.37
N ASP A 112 -6.06 3.49 13.21
CA ASP A 112 -6.28 2.11 12.76
C ASP A 112 -7.77 1.86 12.47
N PRO A 113 -8.16 1.53 11.22
CA PRO A 113 -9.55 1.27 10.86
C PRO A 113 -10.13 0.00 11.50
N LEU A 114 -9.31 -0.87 12.10
CA LEU A 114 -9.77 -2.07 12.81
C LEU A 114 -10.14 -1.79 14.27
N LEU A 115 -9.59 -0.74 14.88
CA LEU A 115 -9.97 -0.35 16.25
C LEU A 115 -11.33 0.34 16.32
N ASP A 116 -11.83 0.83 15.19
CA ASP A 116 -13.16 1.45 15.07
C ASP A 116 -14.29 0.42 14.85
N LYS A 117 -14.00 -0.89 14.89
CA LYS A 117 -14.96 -1.95 14.58
C LYS A 117 -15.48 -2.65 15.84
N GLU A 118 -16.65 -2.25 16.31
CA GLU A 118 -17.58 -3.17 16.98
C GLU A 118 -18.32 -4.07 15.98
N GLU A 119 -18.31 -3.76 14.67
CA GLU A 119 -18.93 -4.59 13.64
C GLU A 119 -18.00 -4.85 12.45
N ASN A 120 -17.95 -6.11 12.05
CA ASN A 120 -17.06 -6.67 11.03
C ASN A 120 -17.38 -6.13 9.63
N GLY A 121 -16.40 -5.49 9.01
CA GLY A 121 -16.35 -5.29 7.56
C GLY A 121 -16.27 -3.82 7.16
N VAL A 122 -15.47 -3.53 6.13
CA VAL A 122 -15.62 -2.27 5.41
C VAL A 122 -17.01 -2.33 4.79
N ASN A 123 -17.95 -1.54 5.31
CA ASN A 123 -19.33 -1.58 4.86
C ASN A 123 -19.41 -1.03 3.42
N GLU A 124 -19.80 -1.89 2.48
CA GLU A 124 -19.97 -1.58 1.05
C GLU A 124 -21.00 -0.46 0.79
N GLU A 125 -21.87 -0.13 1.77
CA GLU A 125 -22.82 1.00 1.69
C GLU A 125 -22.22 2.36 2.07
N MET A 126 -21.00 2.44 2.60
CA MET A 126 -20.43 3.68 3.13
C MET A 126 -19.44 4.37 2.20
N SER A 127 -19.48 4.02 0.93
CA SER A 127 -18.31 4.09 0.06
C SER A 127 -18.59 5.02 -1.13
N ALA A 128 -18.55 6.34 -0.90
CA ALA A 128 -18.49 7.27 -2.02
C ALA A 128 -17.16 7.04 -2.74
N LYS A 129 -17.18 6.38 -3.91
CA LYS A 129 -15.99 6.18 -4.73
C LYS A 129 -15.38 7.55 -5.01
N VAL A 130 -14.24 7.82 -4.37
CA VAL A 130 -13.56 9.10 -4.54
C VAL A 130 -13.00 9.12 -5.96
N LYS A 131 -12.95 10.32 -6.56
CA LYS A 131 -12.17 10.51 -7.79
C LYS A 131 -10.77 9.93 -7.58
N ASP A 132 -10.29 9.22 -8.59
CA ASP A 132 -8.98 8.58 -8.59
C ASP A 132 -7.88 9.54 -8.07
N LYS A 133 -6.96 9.01 -7.26
CA LYS A 133 -5.95 9.77 -6.53
C LYS A 133 -4.55 9.36 -6.97
N ALA A 134 -3.65 10.33 -6.98
CA ALA A 134 -2.23 10.05 -7.11
C ALA A 134 -1.75 9.26 -5.87
N VAL A 135 -1.00 8.18 -6.11
CA VAL A 135 -0.33 7.38 -5.09
C VAL A 135 1.13 7.20 -5.47
N TRP A 136 1.98 7.00 -4.47
CA TRP A 136 3.39 6.70 -4.71
C TRP A 136 3.56 5.24 -5.12
N TRP A 137 4.30 5.03 -6.19
CA TRP A 137 4.71 3.72 -6.67
C TRP A 137 6.23 3.63 -6.73
N TYR A 138 6.79 2.53 -6.25
CA TYR A 138 8.23 2.26 -6.28
C TYR A 138 8.55 1.04 -7.16
N GLY A 139 9.05 1.30 -8.36
CA GLY A 139 9.38 0.26 -9.34
C GLY A 139 10.28 0.79 -10.45
N ASP A 140 10.47 -0.01 -11.50
CA ASP A 140 11.34 0.34 -12.63
C ASP A 140 10.59 0.43 -13.96
N GLU A 141 11.25 0.98 -14.99
CA GLU A 141 10.64 1.19 -16.30
C GLU A 141 10.09 -0.09 -16.95
N ALA A 142 10.74 -1.25 -16.71
CA ALA A 142 10.29 -2.51 -17.27
C ALA A 142 8.95 -2.94 -16.65
N GLU A 143 8.81 -2.75 -15.35
CA GLU A 143 7.58 -3.01 -14.62
C GLU A 143 6.48 -2.00 -14.96
N ALA A 144 6.81 -0.71 -15.03
CA ALA A 144 5.88 0.32 -15.47
C ALA A 144 5.29 -0.01 -16.85
N LYS A 145 6.13 -0.46 -17.79
CA LYS A 145 5.70 -0.90 -19.12
C LYS A 145 4.81 -2.14 -19.07
N ARG A 146 5.15 -3.14 -18.25
CA ARG A 146 4.35 -4.38 -18.09
C ARG A 146 2.95 -4.09 -17.56
N LEU A 147 2.84 -3.17 -16.62
CA LEU A 147 1.61 -2.76 -15.96
C LEU A 147 0.87 -1.65 -16.73
N ASN A 148 1.45 -1.15 -17.82
CA ASN A 148 0.95 -0.01 -18.58
C ASN A 148 0.69 1.23 -17.69
N LEU A 149 1.65 1.56 -16.83
CA LEU A 149 1.58 2.71 -15.94
C LEU A 149 1.87 4.01 -16.69
N HIS A 150 1.10 5.04 -16.35
CA HIS A 150 1.27 6.42 -16.76
C HIS A 150 1.64 7.24 -15.53
N PHE A 151 2.87 7.74 -15.52
CA PHE A 151 3.35 8.63 -14.48
C PHE A 151 2.64 10.00 -14.55
N LEU A 152 2.37 10.56 -13.38
CA LEU A 152 1.75 11.88 -13.20
C LEU A 152 2.78 12.99 -13.05
#